data_AF-A0A0K0EC04-F1
#
_entry.id   AF-A0A0K0EC04-F1
#
_cell.length_a   1.000
_cell.length_b   1.000
_cell.length_c   1.000
_cell.angle_alpha   90.00
_cell.angle_beta   90.00
_cell.angle_gamma   90.00
#
_symmetry.space_group_name_H-M   'P 1'
#
loop_
_entity.id
_entity.type
_entity.pdbx_description
1 polymer ?
#
loop_
_entity_poly.entity_id
_entity_poly.type
_entity_poly.pdbx_seq_one_letter_code
_entity_poly.pdbx_strand_id
1 'polypeptide(L)' 'MYSIDKFSSRLISREKIRQLQVNDAFFKLRLIIPAYPANRKMSKHEILKSAIRYIKIMEYILSKS' A
#
# COMPACT_ATOMS: atom_id res chain seq x y z
N MET A 1 11.13 3.61 -3.18
CA MET A 1 11.39 4.89 -2.49
C MET A 1 11.66 5.90 -3.58
N TYR A 2 10.67 6.70 -3.97
CA TYR A 2 10.92 7.74 -4.98
C TYR A 2 11.82 8.81 -4.35
N SER A 3 13.02 8.99 -4.91
CA SER A 3 13.97 10.02 -4.47
C SER A 3 13.33 11.40 -4.53
N ILE A 4 13.69 12.25 -3.57
CA ILE A 4 13.26 13.65 -3.45
C ILE A 4 13.46 14.44 -4.76
N ASP A 5 14.38 13.99 -5.62
CA ASP A 5 14.66 14.58 -6.94
C ASP A 5 13.48 14.58 -7.92
N LYS A 6 12.46 13.73 -7.74
CA LYS A 6 11.26 13.76 -8.61
C LYS A 6 10.35 14.97 -8.38
N PHE A 7 10.51 15.70 -7.27
CA PHE A 7 9.84 16.98 -7.04
C PHE A 7 10.55 18.17 -7.72
N SER A 8 11.72 17.94 -8.33
CA SER A 8 12.57 18.98 -8.93
C SER A 8 12.12 19.44 -10.34
N SER A 9 10.86 19.19 -10.72
CA SER A 9 10.30 19.80 -11.93
C SER A 9 9.16 20.75 -11.55
N ARG A 10 9.32 22.03 -11.90
CA ARG A 10 8.32 23.11 -11.74
C ARG A 10 6.95 22.84 -12.44
N LEU A 11 6.76 21.66 -13.04
CA LEU A 11 5.63 21.28 -13.91
C LEU A 11 4.69 20.23 -13.31
N ILE A 12 5.00 19.66 -12.13
CA ILE A 12 4.13 18.65 -11.49
C ILE A 12 3.09 19.37 -10.62
N SER A 13 1.81 19.17 -10.93
CA SER A 13 0.71 19.75 -10.14
C SER A 13 0.68 19.18 -8.72
N ARG A 14 0.19 19.98 -7.76
CA ARG A 14 -0.02 19.55 -6.37
C ARG A 14 -0.85 18.27 -6.27
N GLU A 15 -1.85 18.11 -7.14
CA GLU A 15 -2.68 16.90 -7.17
C GLU A 15 -1.88 15.67 -7.60
N LYS A 16 -0.97 15.79 -8.57
CA LYS A 16 -0.10 14.69 -8.97
C LYS A 16 0.83 14.27 -7.84
N ILE A 17 1.38 15.22 -7.08
CA ILE A 17 2.16 14.96 -5.87
C ILE A 17 1.33 14.18 -4.85
N ARG A 18 0.12 14.66 -4.56
CA ARG A 18 -0.79 14.01 -3.61
C ARG A 18 -1.11 12.56 -4.01
N GLN A 19 -1.36 12.31 -5.30
CA GLN A 19 -1.62 10.98 -5.82
C GLN A 19 -0.40 10.05 -5.73
N LEU A 20 0.81 10.56 -5.97
CA LEU A 20 2.05 9.78 -5.79
C LEU A 20 2.23 9.35 -4.34
N GLN A 21 2.02 10.26 -3.38
CA GLN A 21 2.08 9.95 -1.96
C GLN A 21 1.07 8.86 -1.55
N VAL A 22 -0.15 8.92 -2.08
CA VAL A 22 -1.17 7.88 -1.84
C VAL A 22 -0.74 6.55 -2.45
N ASN A 23 -0.24 6.55 -3.69
CA ASN A 23 0.22 5.32 -4.35
C ASN A 23 1.40 4.68 -3.60
N ASP A 24 2.31 5.48 -3.06
CA ASP A 24 3.41 5.00 -2.22
C ASP A 24 2.91 4.34 -0.94
N ALA A 25 1.89 4.91 -0.29
CA ALA A 25 1.25 4.30 0.87
C ALA A 25 0.60 2.95 0.51
N PHE A 26 -0.10 2.87 -0.64
CA PHE A 26 -0.65 1.61 -1.14
C PHE A 26 0.43 0.56 -1.42
N PHE A 27 1.59 0.97 -1.94
CA PHE A 27 2.71 0.06 -2.16
C PHE A 27 3.26 -0.48 -0.85
N LYS A 28 3.50 0.37 0.16
CA LYS A 28 3.94 -0.04 1.49
C LYS A 28 2.94 -1.00 2.16
N LEU A 29 1.65 -0.69 2.06
CA LEU A 29 0.58 -1.55 2.57
C LEU A 29 0.57 -2.93 1.88
N ARG A 30 0.79 -2.98 0.56
CA ARG A 30 0.88 -4.25 -0.17
C ARG A 30 2.03 -5.13 0.32
N LEU A 31 3.17 -4.55 0.70
CA LEU A 31 4.35 -5.32 1.14
C LEU A 31 4.10 -6.09 2.44
N ILE A 32 3.22 -5.61 3.32
CA ILE A 32 2.93 -6.26 4.61
C ILE A 32 1.76 -7.25 4.53
N ILE A 33 0.97 -7.22 3.45
CA ILE A 33 -0.18 -8.12 3.27
C ILE A 33 0.29 -9.44 2.67
N PRO A 34 0.00 -10.59 3.31
CA PRO A 34 0.32 -11.89 2.72
C PRO A 34 -0.42 -12.11 1.39
N ALA A 35 0.32 -12.51 0.36
CA ALA A 35 -0.24 -12.81 -0.96
C ALA A 35 0.49 -14.00 -1.61
N TYR A 36 -0.27 -14.82 -2.34
CA TYR A 36 0.26 -15.88 -3.21
C TYR A 36 -0.21 -15.69 -4.66
N PRO A 37 0.69 -15.77 -5.65
CA PRO A 37 2.15 -15.70 -5.51
C PRO A 37 2.59 -14.35 -4.91
N ALA A 38 3.77 -14.27 -4.28
CA ALA A 38 4.24 -13.06 -3.57
C ALA A 38 4.30 -11.81 -4.46
N ASN A 39 4.49 -11.99 -5.77
CA ASN A 39 4.52 -10.92 -6.77
C ASN A 39 3.16 -10.65 -7.43
N ARG A 40 2.07 -11.30 -7.01
CA ARG A 40 0.72 -11.14 -7.58
C ARG A 40 0.33 -9.67 -7.61
N LYS A 41 -0.02 -9.15 -8.78
CA LYS A 41 -0.57 -7.79 -8.93
C LYS A 41 -1.90 -7.70 -8.18
N MET A 42 -2.06 -6.64 -7.39
CA MET A 42 -3.28 -6.36 -6.63
C MET A 42 -3.76 -4.96 -6.97
N SER A 43 -5.06 -4.83 -7.24
CA SER A 43 -5.73 -3.53 -7.33
C SER A 43 -5.80 -2.83 -5.97
N LYS A 44 -6.04 -1.51 -5.95
CA LYS A 44 -6.23 -0.75 -4.70
C LYS A 44 -7.33 -1.34 -3.82
N HIS A 45 -8.43 -1.78 -4.45
CA HIS A 45 -9.55 -2.41 -3.75
C HIS A 45 -9.17 -3.75 -3.11
N GLU A 46 -8.44 -4.60 -3.85
CA GLU A 46 -7.94 -5.87 -3.32
C GLU A 46 -6.97 -5.67 -2.15
N ILE A 47 -6.11 -4.65 -2.22
CA ILE A 47 -5.20 -4.28 -1.13
C ILE A 47 -6.01 -3.93 0.12
N LEU A 48 -7.02 -3.05 0.02
CA LEU A 48 -7.84 -2.66 1.16
C LEU A 48 -8.61 -3.84 1.76
N LYS A 49 -9.28 -4.65 0.91
CA LYS A 49 -10.00 -5.85 1.38
C LYS A 49 -9.06 -6.85 2.07
N SER A 50 -7.85 -7.03 1.56
CA SER A 50 -6.88 -7.96 2.12
C SER A 50 -6.29 -7.44 3.43
N ALA A 51 -6.05 -6.13 3.55
CA ALA A 51 -5.63 -5.50 4.79
C ALA A 51 -6.63 -5.76 5.93
N ILE A 52 -7.93 -5.51 5.67
CA ILE A 52 -8.99 -5.73 6.66
C ILE A 52 -9.04 -7.21 7.09
N ARG A 53 -8.97 -8.13 6.12
CA ARG A 53 -8.93 -9.57 6.45
C ARG A 53 -7.71 -9.94 7.28
N TYR A 54 -6.56 -9.39 6.94
CA TYR A 54 -5.31 -9.71 7.63
C TYR A 54 -5.34 -9.22 9.08
N ILE A 55 -5.83 -8.00 9.34
CA ILE A 55 -6.04 -7.48 10.69
C ILE A 55 -6.93 -8.44 11.51
N LYS A 56 -8.08 -8.86 10.96
CA LYS A 56 -9.00 -9.79 11.64
C LYS A 56 -8.37 -11.15 11.94
N ILE A 57 -7.56 -11.67 11.02
CA ILE A 57 -6.82 -12.93 11.24
C ILE A 57 -5.82 -12.76 12.39
N MET A 58 -5.09 -11.65 12.41
CA MET A 58 -4.13 -11.36 13.49
C MET A 58 -4.83 -11.23 14.84
N GLU A 59 -5.93 -10.48 14.92
CA GLU A 59 -6.77 -10.37 16.13
C GLU A 59 -7.27 -11.74 16.60
N TYR A 60 -7.74 -12.58 15.68
CA TYR A 60 -8.21 -13.93 16.00
C TYR A 60 -7.09 -14.78 16.60
N ILE A 61 -5.91 -14.80 15.96
CA ILE A 61 -4.76 -15.59 16.45
C ILE A 61 -4.32 -15.10 17.83
N LEU A 62 -4.20 -13.80 18.04
CA LEU A 62 -3.78 -13.22 19.32
C LEU A 62 -4.84 -13.39 20.43
N SER A 63 -6.12 -13.50 20.08
CA SER A 63 -7.18 -13.78 21.06
C SER A 63 -7.21 -15.24 21.54
N LYS A 64 -6.50 -16.13 20.85
CA LYS A 64 -6.46 -17.58 21.14
C LYS A 64 -5.19 -18.01 21.87
N SER A 65 -4.28 -17.09 22.14
CA SER A 65 -3.05 -17.26 22.93
C SER A 65 -3.22 -16.70 24.33
#